data_AF-A0A560ZE79-F1
#
_entry.id   AF-A0A560ZE79-F1
#
_cell.length_a   1.000
_cell.length_b   1.000
_cell.length_c   1.000
_cell.angle_alpha   90.00
_cell.angle_beta   90.00
_cell.angle_gamma   90.00
#
_symmetry.space_group_name_H-M   'P 1'
#
loop_
_entity.id
_entity.type
_entity.pdbx_description
1 polymer ?
#
loop_
_entity_poly.entity_id
_entity_poly.type
_entity_poly.pdbx_seq_one_letter_code
_entity_poly.pdbx_strand_id
1 'polypeptide(L)'
;MAHSRYKSLVDSFAADIRAGRLLPGTRLLTHRQLAASEGLALVTASRVYSELEAMGLVSGETGRGTFVRETSLPHGLGVHQPSVVAGMIDLNFNYPALPGQAELLRTALRQLALSGDLEAHLRYQPHAGRLQDRASVARHLHTRGLHVEAEQVLIVSGAQHGLAVSMMALLQPGDVIAADALTYPGFKVLAETLHLEVVAIPVSDSGPDLAALDKLCRSRSVRAVYSMPTLHNPLGWVMALEQREQLVAIARQHDLLIIEDAAYAFLAEAPPPPLAELAPERTVYVCGLSKSIATGLRVGFVAAPLAKVAALERTIRATTWNTPGVMTAIATGWLDDGTVHLLEAQKRADAQARQALVDELLGGLHIIRHPSSYFVWLPLSEEARADQIVMALLHEQVSVSTAEPFATSVHVPHAIRLALGSVDMVTLRHGLLKVKKVVGAWL
;
A
#
# COMPACT_ATOMS: atom_id res chain seq x y z
N MET A 1 23.72 37.51 10.47
CA MET A 1 22.32 37.05 10.57
C MET A 1 22.19 36.24 11.83
N ALA A 2 21.30 36.64 12.76
CA ALA A 2 21.12 35.92 14.02
C ALA A 2 20.58 34.51 13.72
N HIS A 3 21.37 33.46 13.94
CA HIS A 3 20.84 32.11 14.01
C HIS A 3 19.81 32.09 15.13
N SER A 4 18.55 31.83 14.78
CA SER A 4 17.48 31.74 15.77
C SER A 4 17.87 30.69 16.81
N ARG A 5 17.84 31.03 18.10
CA ARG A 5 18.31 30.19 19.22
C ARG A 5 17.69 28.78 19.20
N TYR A 6 16.46 28.64 18.70
CA TYR A 6 15.81 27.35 18.52
C TYR A 6 16.54 26.48 17.47
N LYS A 7 17.04 27.08 16.38
CA LYS A 7 17.68 26.36 15.27
C LYS A 7 19.04 25.82 15.70
N SER A 8 19.79 26.59 16.48
CA SER A 8 21.02 26.09 17.12
C SER A 8 20.76 24.89 18.03
N LEU A 9 19.62 24.87 18.72
CA LEU A 9 19.24 23.74 19.57
C LEU A 9 18.86 22.51 18.73
N VAL A 10 18.09 22.69 17.65
CA VAL A 10 17.79 21.63 16.66
C VAL A 10 19.09 21.06 16.09
N ASP A 11 20.01 21.92 15.63
CA ASP A 11 21.29 21.52 15.05
C ASP A 11 22.16 20.75 16.07
N SER A 12 22.15 21.17 17.35
CA SER A 12 22.87 20.48 18.44
C SER A 12 22.31 19.08 18.70
N PHE A 13 21.00 18.95 18.91
CA PHE A 13 20.37 17.64 19.08
C PHE A 13 20.61 16.73 17.87
N ALA A 14 20.50 17.28 16.66
CA ALA A 14 20.76 16.53 15.45
C ALA A 14 22.22 16.06 15.36
N ALA A 15 23.18 16.89 15.75
CA ALA A 15 24.59 16.51 15.81
C ALA A 15 24.85 15.45 16.87
N ASP A 16 24.24 15.55 18.04
CA ASP A 16 24.39 14.59 19.15
C ASP A 16 23.80 13.22 18.80
N ILE A 17 22.64 13.19 18.16
CA ILE A 17 22.01 11.95 17.67
C ILE A 17 22.89 11.31 16.58
N ARG A 18 23.29 12.08 15.57
CA ARG A 18 24.13 11.57 14.46
C ARG A 18 25.51 11.10 14.91
N ALA A 19 26.08 11.75 15.92
CA ALA A 19 27.36 11.35 16.52
C ALA A 19 27.23 10.19 17.51
N GLY A 20 26.02 9.67 17.76
CA GLY A 20 25.77 8.58 18.70
C GLY A 20 25.92 8.95 20.18
N ARG A 21 25.97 10.26 20.52
CA ARG A 21 25.97 10.73 21.92
C ARG A 21 24.59 10.57 22.57
N LEU A 22 23.54 10.71 21.77
CA LEU A 22 22.18 10.34 22.13
C LEU A 22 21.83 9.04 21.41
N LEU A 23 21.79 7.94 22.16
CA LEU A 23 21.56 6.61 21.59
C LEU A 23 20.10 6.44 21.15
N PRO A 24 19.83 5.63 20.11
CA PRO A 24 18.47 5.22 19.74
C PRO A 24 17.68 4.68 20.95
N GLY A 25 16.41 5.07 21.07
CA GLY A 25 15.56 4.77 22.21
C GLY A 25 15.80 5.62 23.46
N THR A 26 16.77 6.55 23.44
CA THR A 26 16.94 7.52 24.53
C THR A 26 15.72 8.42 24.62
N ARG A 27 15.11 8.47 25.81
CA ARG A 27 14.02 9.41 26.11
C ARG A 27 14.59 10.82 26.25
N LEU A 28 14.13 11.73 25.40
CA LEU A 28 14.44 13.15 25.51
C LEU A 28 13.62 13.79 26.63
N LEU A 29 14.04 14.98 27.05
CA LEU A 29 13.29 15.80 28.00
C LEU A 29 11.86 16.03 27.51
N THR A 30 10.91 16.20 28.44
CA THR A 30 9.57 16.65 28.04
C THR A 30 9.63 18.07 27.49
N HIS A 31 8.67 18.47 26.65
CA HIS A 31 8.58 19.84 26.12
C HIS A 31 8.68 20.92 27.22
N ARG A 32 8.08 20.68 28.40
CA ARG A 32 8.14 21.59 29.55
C ARG A 32 9.51 21.63 30.19
N GLN A 33 10.17 20.47 30.32
CA GLN A 33 11.53 20.40 30.87
C GLN A 33 12.55 21.03 29.92
N LEU A 34 12.43 20.80 28.62
CA LEU A 34 13.29 21.45 27.62
C LEU A 34 13.10 22.97 27.64
N ALA A 35 11.85 23.44 27.71
CA ALA A 35 11.54 24.86 27.83
C ALA A 35 12.18 25.47 29.09
N ALA A 36 12.12 24.77 30.23
CA ALA A 36 12.71 25.23 31.48
C ALA A 36 14.25 25.20 31.46
N SER A 37 14.87 24.14 30.94
CA SER A 37 16.34 24.01 30.91
C SER A 37 16.99 25.02 29.96
N GLU A 38 16.35 25.27 28.82
CA GLU A 38 16.89 26.15 27.77
C GLU A 38 16.38 27.59 27.88
N GLY A 39 15.51 27.90 28.84
CA GLY A 39 14.88 29.22 28.99
C GLY A 39 14.08 29.63 27.76
N LEU A 40 13.34 28.69 27.16
CA LEU A 40 12.53 28.88 25.96
C LEU A 40 11.04 28.93 26.30
N ALA A 41 10.25 29.60 25.45
CA ALA A 41 8.81 29.42 25.48
C ALA A 41 8.43 27.97 25.10
N LEU A 42 7.36 27.44 25.70
CA LEU A 42 6.89 26.07 25.43
C LEU A 42 6.66 25.81 23.94
N VAL A 43 6.10 26.79 23.23
CA VAL A 43 5.85 26.73 21.77
C VAL A 43 7.16 26.56 21.00
N THR A 44 8.24 27.20 21.45
CA THR A 44 9.57 27.08 20.84
C THR A 44 10.19 25.71 21.11
N ALA A 45 10.03 25.17 22.32
CA ALA A 45 10.46 23.80 22.64
C ALA A 45 9.68 22.75 21.81
N SER A 46 8.38 22.93 21.61
CA SER A 46 7.59 22.10 20.69
C SER A 46 8.07 22.18 19.25
N ARG A 47 8.38 23.38 18.76
CA ARG A 47 8.94 23.55 17.42
C ARG A 47 10.27 22.81 17.22
N VAL A 48 11.14 22.79 18.24
CA VAL A 48 12.42 22.06 18.19
C VAL A 48 12.19 20.56 17.97
N TYR A 49 11.27 19.95 18.74
CA TYR A 49 10.95 18.53 18.56
C TYR A 49 10.20 18.25 17.26
N SER A 50 9.30 19.12 16.82
CA SER A 50 8.65 18.98 15.50
C SER A 50 9.66 19.06 14.35
N GLU A 51 10.70 19.90 14.44
CA GLU A 51 11.74 19.95 13.41
C GLU A 51 12.64 18.70 13.44
N LEU A 52 13.02 18.20 14.63
CA LEU A 52 13.77 16.94 14.75
C LEU A 52 12.95 15.72 14.26
N GLU A 53 11.64 15.73 14.49
CA GLU A 53 10.71 14.70 14.01
C GLU A 53 10.56 14.77 12.48
N ALA A 54 10.46 15.98 11.91
CA ALA A 54 10.47 16.18 10.46
C ALA A 54 11.80 15.76 9.81
N MET A 55 12.92 15.86 10.54
CA MET A 55 14.22 15.29 10.14
C MET A 55 14.31 13.77 10.36
N GLY A 56 13.28 13.15 10.95
CA GLY A 56 13.21 11.73 11.30
C GLY A 56 14.25 11.28 12.32
N LEU A 57 14.73 12.19 13.19
CA LEU A 57 15.73 11.90 14.22
C LEU A 57 15.08 11.49 15.55
N VAL A 58 13.81 11.89 15.76
CA VAL A 58 13.04 11.59 16.97
C VAL A 58 11.62 11.17 16.59
N SER A 59 10.93 10.49 17.50
CA SER A 59 9.52 10.13 17.40
C SER A 59 8.77 10.55 18.65
N GLY A 60 7.63 11.24 18.49
CA GLY A 60 6.72 11.55 19.59
C GLY A 60 5.79 10.39 19.93
N GLU A 61 5.78 9.96 21.20
CA GLU A 61 4.87 8.93 21.71
C GLU A 61 3.91 9.55 22.74
N THR A 62 2.60 9.48 22.47
CA THR A 62 1.56 10.01 23.37
C THR A 62 1.67 9.36 24.74
N GLY A 63 1.75 10.15 25.82
CA GLY A 63 1.89 9.67 27.19
C GLY A 63 3.30 9.23 27.61
N ARG A 64 4.16 8.83 26.67
CA ARG A 64 5.53 8.36 26.95
C ARG A 64 6.61 9.41 26.69
N GLY A 65 6.36 10.39 25.83
CA GLY A 65 7.27 11.51 25.54
C GLY A 65 7.98 11.35 24.20
N THR A 66 9.09 12.06 24.02
CA THR A 66 9.84 12.09 22.75
C THR A 66 11.08 11.22 22.88
N PHE A 67 11.34 10.37 21.90
CA PHE A 67 12.48 9.44 21.91
C PHE A 67 13.33 9.57 20.66
N VAL A 68 14.63 9.33 20.79
CA VAL A 68 15.57 9.28 19.66
C VAL A 68 15.27 8.05 18.80
N ARG A 69 15.10 8.25 17.49
CA ARG A 69 14.92 7.14 16.55
C ARG A 69 16.24 6.45 16.26
N GLU A 70 16.16 5.22 15.81
CA GLU A 70 17.30 4.58 15.16
C GLU A 70 17.58 5.25 13.81
N THR A 71 18.67 6.03 13.72
CA THR A 71 19.05 6.75 12.50
C THR A 71 19.84 5.92 11.50
N SER A 72 20.31 4.72 11.88
CA SER A 72 20.93 3.78 10.93
C SER A 72 19.91 3.10 10.01
N LEU A 73 18.63 3.13 10.40
CA LEU A 73 17.51 2.75 9.54
C LEU A 73 17.24 3.85 8.51
N PRO A 74 17.22 3.54 7.19
CA PRO A 74 16.86 4.54 6.19
C PRO A 74 15.42 5.04 6.40
N HIS A 75 15.21 6.36 6.26
CA HIS A 75 13.88 6.96 6.23
C HIS A 75 13.01 6.27 5.15
N GLY A 76 11.79 5.85 5.51
CA GLY A 76 10.88 5.19 4.58
C GLY A 76 11.14 3.70 4.33
N LEU A 77 11.70 2.97 5.31
CA LEU A 77 11.72 1.49 5.29
C LEU A 77 10.35 0.91 5.01
N GLY A 78 10.20 0.26 3.84
CA GLY A 78 8.92 -0.27 3.35
C GLY A 78 8.23 0.58 2.28
N VAL A 79 8.83 1.71 1.90
CA VAL A 79 8.46 2.51 0.73
C VAL A 79 9.51 2.35 -0.39
N HIS A 80 10.79 2.43 -0.05
CA HIS A 80 11.90 2.28 -1.00
C HIS A 80 12.43 0.84 -1.03
N GLN A 81 12.52 0.24 -2.22
CA GLN A 81 13.16 -1.06 -2.44
C GLN A 81 14.68 -0.84 -2.46
N PRO A 82 15.43 -1.20 -1.41
CA PRO A 82 16.88 -1.19 -1.50
C PRO A 82 17.32 -2.32 -2.44
N SER A 83 18.48 -2.19 -3.09
CA SER A 83 19.14 -3.37 -3.64
C SER A 83 19.36 -4.33 -2.47
N VAL A 84 18.67 -5.48 -2.47
CA VAL A 84 18.79 -6.48 -1.41
C VAL A 84 20.27 -6.82 -1.28
N VAL A 85 20.85 -6.51 -0.13
CA VAL A 85 22.23 -6.89 0.17
C VAL A 85 22.30 -8.41 0.09
N ALA A 86 23.26 -8.96 -0.67
CA ALA A 86 23.38 -10.40 -0.86
C ALA A 86 23.37 -11.13 0.50
N GLY A 87 22.45 -12.09 0.66
CA GLY A 87 22.26 -12.85 1.91
C GLY A 87 21.17 -12.32 2.85
N MET A 88 20.54 -11.18 2.57
CA MET A 88 19.41 -10.67 3.36
C MET A 88 18.08 -11.33 2.94
N ILE A 89 17.28 -11.74 3.94
CA ILE A 89 15.92 -12.24 3.74
C ILE A 89 14.98 -11.04 3.66
N ASP A 90 14.46 -10.73 2.47
CA ASP A 90 13.52 -9.62 2.24
C ASP A 90 12.07 -10.05 2.53
N LEU A 91 11.56 -9.70 3.72
CA LEU A 91 10.16 -9.80 4.11
C LEU A 91 9.49 -8.41 4.15
N ASN A 92 10.02 -7.43 3.42
CA ASN A 92 9.51 -6.06 3.44
C ASN A 92 8.46 -5.84 2.34
N PHE A 93 8.82 -6.19 1.12
CA PHE A 93 7.94 -6.06 -0.03
C PHE A 93 7.34 -7.39 -0.42
N ASN A 94 6.23 -7.35 -1.13
CA ASN A 94 5.50 -8.53 -1.54
C ASN A 94 5.51 -8.67 -3.07
N TYR A 95 6.33 -9.59 -3.57
CA TYR A 95 6.41 -9.95 -4.99
C TYR A 95 6.20 -11.48 -5.12
N PRO A 96 4.95 -11.96 -5.06
CA PRO A 96 4.67 -13.37 -5.23
C PRO A 96 5.21 -13.86 -6.58
N ALA A 97 6.07 -14.87 -6.57
CA ALA A 97 6.51 -15.60 -7.77
C ALA A 97 6.04 -17.05 -7.73
N LEU A 98 5.74 -17.64 -8.88
CA LEU A 98 5.48 -19.08 -9.03
C LEU A 98 6.52 -19.69 -9.98
N PRO A 99 6.87 -20.98 -9.83
CA PRO A 99 7.69 -21.68 -10.82
C PRO A 99 7.10 -21.61 -12.23
N GLY A 100 7.95 -21.64 -13.27
CA GLY A 100 7.50 -21.73 -14.66
C GLY A 100 7.04 -20.42 -15.33
N GLN A 101 6.91 -19.31 -14.58
CA GLN A 101 6.47 -18.02 -15.14
C GLN A 101 7.39 -17.49 -16.25
N ALA A 102 8.70 -17.76 -16.19
CA ALA A 102 9.64 -17.41 -17.25
C ALA A 102 9.34 -18.15 -18.57
N GLU A 103 8.89 -19.40 -18.50
CA GLU A 103 8.52 -20.16 -19.70
C GLU A 103 7.14 -19.74 -20.24
N LEU A 104 6.21 -19.35 -19.36
CA LEU A 104 4.96 -18.70 -19.80
C LEU A 104 5.27 -17.44 -20.61
N LEU A 105 6.15 -16.56 -20.10
CA LEU A 105 6.57 -15.36 -20.82
C LEU A 105 7.25 -15.71 -22.15
N ARG A 106 8.13 -16.72 -22.16
CA ARG A 106 8.79 -17.18 -23.39
C ARG A 106 7.79 -17.64 -24.43
N THR A 107 6.80 -18.44 -24.03
CA THR A 107 5.72 -18.92 -24.90
C THR A 107 4.89 -17.77 -25.44
N ALA A 108 4.50 -16.81 -24.58
CA ALA A 108 3.74 -15.63 -25.00
C ALA A 108 4.51 -14.77 -26.02
N LEU A 109 5.82 -14.58 -25.80
CA LEU A 109 6.67 -13.85 -26.75
C LEU A 109 6.78 -14.57 -28.10
N ARG A 110 6.91 -15.91 -28.10
CA ARG A 110 6.90 -16.71 -29.33
C ARG A 110 5.56 -16.59 -30.06
N GLN A 111 4.44 -16.69 -29.35
CA GLN A 111 3.11 -16.54 -29.93
C GLN A 111 2.90 -15.15 -30.52
N LEU A 112 3.33 -14.11 -29.81
CA LEU A 112 3.26 -12.73 -30.30
C LEU A 112 4.09 -12.54 -31.58
N ALA A 113 5.30 -13.10 -31.63
CA ALA A 113 6.15 -13.05 -32.81
C ALA A 113 5.56 -13.79 -34.03
N LEU A 114 4.68 -14.78 -33.81
CA LEU A 114 3.98 -15.52 -34.86
C LEU A 114 2.61 -14.90 -35.22
N SER A 115 2.16 -13.87 -34.50
CA SER A 115 0.87 -13.22 -34.75
C SER A 115 0.93 -12.32 -35.99
N GLY A 116 -0.22 -12.16 -36.67
CA GLY A 116 -0.28 -11.61 -38.02
C GLY A 116 -0.03 -10.10 -38.19
N ASP A 117 -0.05 -9.31 -37.10
CA ASP A 117 0.12 -7.85 -37.17
C ASP A 117 1.09 -7.33 -36.10
N LEU A 118 2.34 -7.79 -36.18
CA LEU A 118 3.40 -7.35 -35.27
C LEU A 118 3.70 -5.84 -35.44
N GLU A 119 3.48 -5.30 -36.63
CA GLU A 119 3.69 -3.88 -36.94
C GLU A 119 2.72 -2.97 -36.17
N ALA A 120 1.47 -3.40 -35.94
CA ALA A 120 0.55 -2.66 -35.09
C ALA A 120 1.10 -2.41 -33.68
N HIS A 121 1.91 -3.33 -33.12
CA HIS A 121 2.51 -3.15 -31.79
C HIS A 121 3.63 -2.11 -31.74
N LEU A 122 4.15 -1.67 -32.90
CA LEU A 122 5.14 -0.59 -33.01
C LEU A 122 4.49 0.80 -33.06
N ARG A 123 3.18 0.88 -33.27
CA ARG A 123 2.42 2.13 -33.37
C ARG A 123 1.79 2.48 -32.03
N TYR A 124 1.59 3.78 -31.79
CA TYR A 124 0.78 4.23 -30.66
C TYR A 124 -0.62 3.63 -30.72
N GLN A 125 -1.07 3.13 -29.58
CA GLN A 125 -2.42 2.60 -29.41
C GLN A 125 -3.34 3.71 -28.88
N PRO A 126 -4.67 3.54 -28.96
CA PRO A 126 -5.58 4.44 -28.25
C PRO A 126 -5.17 4.58 -26.79
N HIS A 127 -5.29 5.78 -26.23
CA HIS A 127 -4.75 6.08 -24.90
C HIS A 127 -5.36 5.17 -23.82
N ALA A 128 -6.67 4.89 -23.91
CA ALA A 128 -7.37 3.96 -23.01
C ALA A 128 -7.14 2.47 -23.32
N GLY A 129 -6.39 2.13 -24.38
CA GLY A 129 -6.26 0.78 -24.93
C GLY A 129 -7.25 0.48 -26.07
N ARG A 130 -6.96 -0.54 -26.87
CA ARG A 130 -7.86 -0.96 -27.97
C ARG A 130 -9.15 -1.54 -27.39
N LEU A 131 -10.26 -1.40 -28.11
CA LEU A 131 -11.57 -1.90 -27.66
C LEU A 131 -11.55 -3.40 -27.35
N GLN A 132 -10.85 -4.21 -28.16
CA GLN A 132 -10.71 -5.65 -27.93
C GLN A 132 -9.97 -5.96 -26.62
N ASP A 133 -8.91 -5.20 -26.30
CA ASP A 133 -8.09 -5.41 -25.10
C ASP A 133 -8.92 -5.05 -23.85
N ARG A 134 -9.69 -3.97 -23.95
CA ARG A 134 -10.64 -3.51 -22.93
C ARG A 134 -11.77 -4.52 -22.71
N ALA A 135 -12.27 -5.15 -23.79
CA ALA A 135 -13.29 -6.20 -23.72
C ALA A 135 -12.76 -7.48 -23.04
N SER A 136 -11.50 -7.88 -23.28
CA SER A 136 -10.88 -9.01 -22.57
C SER A 136 -10.80 -8.76 -21.06
N VAL A 137 -10.45 -7.54 -20.65
CA VAL A 137 -10.47 -7.14 -19.24
C VAL A 137 -11.90 -7.11 -18.67
N ALA A 138 -12.87 -6.56 -19.41
CA ALA A 138 -14.27 -6.54 -18.98
C ALA A 138 -14.81 -7.96 -18.71
N ARG A 139 -14.53 -8.92 -19.60
CA ARG A 139 -14.86 -10.34 -19.39
C ARG A 139 -14.21 -10.91 -18.13
N HIS A 140 -12.93 -10.61 -17.90
CA HIS A 140 -12.25 -11.03 -16.69
C HIS A 140 -12.89 -10.43 -15.42
N LEU A 141 -13.23 -9.14 -15.43
CA LEU A 141 -13.90 -8.47 -14.31
C LEU A 141 -15.29 -9.05 -14.02
N HIS A 142 -16.03 -9.47 -15.05
CA HIS A 142 -17.31 -10.16 -14.89
C HIS A 142 -17.14 -11.47 -14.10
N THR A 143 -16.08 -12.25 -14.33
CA THR A 143 -15.78 -13.44 -13.52
C THR A 143 -15.42 -13.12 -12.05
N ARG A 144 -15.20 -11.84 -11.74
CA ARG A 144 -14.91 -11.31 -10.40
C ARG A 144 -16.11 -10.56 -9.79
N GLY A 145 -17.29 -10.67 -10.40
CA GLY A 145 -18.52 -10.06 -9.91
C GLY A 145 -18.62 -8.56 -10.15
N LEU A 146 -17.87 -8.02 -11.12
CA LEU A 146 -18.00 -6.64 -11.57
C LEU A 146 -18.48 -6.60 -13.03
N HIS A 147 -19.71 -6.13 -13.24
CA HIS A 147 -20.35 -6.05 -14.56
C HIS A 147 -20.10 -4.68 -15.18
N VAL A 148 -19.18 -4.63 -16.15
CA VAL A 148 -18.81 -3.41 -16.87
C VAL A 148 -18.64 -3.70 -18.36
N GLU A 149 -18.97 -2.71 -19.18
CA GLU A 149 -18.73 -2.77 -20.62
C GLU A 149 -17.29 -2.38 -20.96
N ALA A 150 -16.82 -2.75 -22.16
CA ALA A 150 -15.47 -2.43 -22.62
C ALA A 150 -15.19 -0.91 -22.59
N GLU A 151 -16.20 -0.09 -22.90
CA GLU A 151 -16.19 1.36 -22.91
C GLU A 151 -15.92 1.97 -21.52
N GLN A 152 -16.18 1.22 -20.45
CA GLN A 152 -15.93 1.65 -19.07
C GLN A 152 -14.54 1.27 -18.57
N VAL A 153 -13.82 0.42 -19.29
CA VAL A 153 -12.50 -0.08 -18.91
C VAL A 153 -11.41 0.74 -19.59
N LEU A 154 -10.34 1.07 -18.89
CA LEU A 154 -9.12 1.68 -19.43
C LEU A 154 -7.91 0.83 -19.03
N ILE A 155 -6.99 0.62 -19.97
CA ILE A 155 -5.72 -0.07 -19.72
C ILE A 155 -4.70 0.93 -19.18
N VAL A 156 -4.02 0.56 -18.11
CA VAL A 156 -3.01 1.39 -17.44
C VAL A 156 -1.72 0.62 -17.19
N SER A 157 -0.62 1.35 -17.03
CA SER A 157 0.72 0.83 -16.75
C SER A 157 0.91 0.33 -15.29
N GLY A 158 0.01 -0.55 -14.85
CA GLY A 158 -0.10 -1.09 -13.49
C GLY A 158 -1.05 -0.31 -12.59
N ALA A 159 -1.47 -0.93 -11.48
CA ALA A 159 -2.46 -0.35 -10.55
C ALA A 159 -2.04 1.02 -9.98
N GLN A 160 -0.74 1.23 -9.68
CA GLN A 160 -0.24 2.53 -9.24
C GLN A 160 -0.47 3.64 -10.28
N HIS A 161 -0.34 3.32 -11.57
CA HIS A 161 -0.68 4.28 -12.63
C HIS A 161 -2.20 4.48 -12.70
N GLY A 162 -3.00 3.44 -12.48
CA GLY A 162 -4.45 3.56 -12.36
C GLY A 162 -4.89 4.49 -11.22
N LEU A 163 -4.27 4.40 -10.05
CA LEU A 163 -4.50 5.33 -8.94
C LEU A 163 -4.10 6.76 -9.33
N ALA A 164 -2.92 6.93 -9.93
CA ALA A 164 -2.44 8.25 -10.36
C ALA A 164 -3.41 8.90 -11.36
N VAL A 165 -3.83 8.16 -12.39
CA VAL A 165 -4.79 8.63 -13.38
C VAL A 165 -6.13 9.00 -12.73
N SER A 166 -6.62 8.16 -11.82
CA SER A 166 -7.89 8.39 -11.13
C SER A 166 -7.86 9.67 -10.29
N MET A 167 -6.80 9.86 -9.51
CA MET A 167 -6.64 11.02 -8.63
C MET A 167 -6.38 12.30 -9.44
N MET A 168 -5.49 12.27 -10.43
CA MET A 168 -5.19 13.42 -11.29
C MET A 168 -6.38 13.87 -12.14
N ALA A 169 -7.23 12.93 -12.60
CA ALA A 169 -8.37 13.25 -13.45
C ALA A 169 -9.58 13.78 -12.68
N LEU A 170 -9.75 13.36 -11.42
CA LEU A 170 -11.02 13.51 -10.69
C LEU A 170 -10.92 14.35 -9.42
N LEU A 171 -9.71 14.67 -8.98
CA LEU A 171 -9.44 15.49 -7.80
C LEU A 171 -8.58 16.70 -8.17
N GLN A 172 -8.57 17.69 -7.28
CA GLN A 172 -7.79 18.91 -7.40
C GLN A 172 -6.84 19.05 -6.21
N PRO A 173 -5.70 19.74 -6.36
CA PRO A 173 -4.84 20.11 -5.24
C PRO A 173 -5.65 20.76 -4.12
N GLY A 174 -5.45 20.29 -2.88
CA GLY A 174 -6.19 20.73 -1.70
C GLY A 174 -7.48 19.95 -1.42
N ASP A 175 -7.94 19.08 -2.33
CA ASP A 175 -9.08 18.20 -2.03
C ASP A 175 -8.75 17.25 -0.88
N VAL A 176 -9.77 17.00 -0.05
CA VAL A 176 -9.68 16.06 1.07
C VAL A 176 -10.13 14.68 0.60
N ILE A 177 -9.28 13.68 0.80
CA ILE A 177 -9.58 12.27 0.57
C ILE A 177 -9.53 11.50 1.89
N ALA A 178 -10.60 10.79 2.20
CA ALA A 178 -10.64 9.90 3.35
C ALA A 178 -10.02 8.55 3.00
N ALA A 179 -9.20 7.99 3.89
CA ALA A 179 -8.59 6.67 3.71
C ALA A 179 -8.42 6.00 5.07
N ASP A 180 -8.36 4.67 5.09
CA ASP A 180 -8.13 3.90 6.31
C ASP A 180 -6.86 4.38 7.05
N ALA A 181 -6.91 4.38 8.39
CA ALA A 181 -5.82 4.84 9.26
C ALA A 181 -4.50 4.07 9.01
N LEU A 182 -4.60 2.83 8.53
CA LEU A 182 -3.52 2.04 7.99
C LEU A 182 -3.88 1.67 6.55
N THR A 183 -3.06 2.05 5.57
CA THR A 183 -3.39 1.88 4.16
C THR A 183 -2.16 1.62 3.29
N TYR A 184 -2.35 1.47 1.99
CA TYR A 184 -1.28 1.23 1.04
C TYR A 184 -0.31 2.43 0.94
N PRO A 185 1.00 2.26 1.17
CA PRO A 185 1.95 3.38 1.14
C PRO A 185 2.02 4.09 -0.21
N GLY A 186 1.84 3.37 -1.33
CA GLY A 186 1.91 3.97 -2.67
C GLY A 186 0.77 4.95 -2.95
N PHE A 187 -0.40 4.76 -2.33
CA PHE A 187 -1.49 5.73 -2.38
C PHE A 187 -1.12 7.02 -1.63
N LYS A 188 -0.52 6.91 -0.43
CA LYS A 188 -0.10 8.07 0.36
C LYS A 188 0.91 8.94 -0.38
N VAL A 189 1.96 8.32 -0.93
CA VAL A 189 3.00 9.03 -1.70
C VAL A 189 2.38 9.77 -2.89
N LEU A 190 1.41 9.15 -3.55
CA LEU A 190 0.71 9.76 -4.66
C LEU A 190 -0.18 10.94 -4.20
N ALA A 191 -0.92 10.79 -3.11
CA ALA A 191 -1.75 11.86 -2.55
C ALA A 191 -0.90 13.09 -2.17
N GLU A 192 0.24 12.87 -1.53
CA GLU A 192 1.21 13.93 -1.20
C GLU A 192 1.75 14.62 -2.45
N THR A 193 2.14 13.84 -3.47
CA THR A 193 2.63 14.35 -4.75
C THR A 193 1.60 15.22 -5.47
N LEU A 194 0.32 14.89 -5.32
CA LEU A 194 -0.81 15.63 -5.91
C LEU A 194 -1.35 16.74 -5.00
N HIS A 195 -0.68 17.01 -3.87
CA HIS A 195 -1.07 18.00 -2.87
C HIS A 195 -2.51 17.79 -2.35
N LEU A 196 -2.91 16.53 -2.17
CA LEU A 196 -4.18 16.16 -1.57
C LEU A 196 -4.03 15.99 -0.07
N GLU A 197 -5.07 16.34 0.69
CA GLU A 197 -5.10 16.10 2.13
C GLU A 197 -5.72 14.72 2.41
N VAL A 198 -4.93 13.82 3.00
CA VAL A 198 -5.42 12.51 3.42
C VAL A 198 -5.91 12.58 4.86
N VAL A 199 -7.17 12.25 5.10
CA VAL A 199 -7.74 12.16 6.45
C VAL A 199 -8.02 10.72 6.82
N ALA A 200 -7.48 10.30 7.97
CA ALA A 200 -7.59 8.93 8.46
C ALA A 200 -9.02 8.58 8.92
N ILE A 201 -9.53 7.45 8.44
CA ILE A 201 -10.69 6.74 8.98
C ILE A 201 -10.16 5.73 10.00
N PRO A 202 -10.55 5.83 11.29
CA PRO A 202 -10.14 4.84 12.29
C PRO A 202 -10.45 3.42 11.85
N VAL A 203 -9.55 2.49 12.15
CA VAL A 203 -9.71 1.06 11.82
C VAL A 203 -9.91 0.24 13.08
N SER A 204 -10.79 -0.75 13.00
CA SER A 204 -10.99 -1.79 14.00
C SER A 204 -10.55 -3.15 13.44
N ASP A 205 -10.58 -4.19 14.27
CA ASP A 205 -10.32 -5.57 13.84
C ASP A 205 -11.30 -6.04 12.75
N SER A 206 -12.48 -5.43 12.68
CA SER A 206 -13.55 -5.77 11.73
C SER A 206 -13.56 -4.91 10.46
N GLY A 207 -12.63 -3.96 10.31
CA GLY A 207 -12.58 -3.01 9.20
C GLY A 207 -12.75 -1.54 9.63
N PRO A 208 -13.02 -0.63 8.69
CA PRO A 208 -13.05 0.80 8.94
C PRO A 208 -14.27 1.25 9.77
N ASP A 209 -14.07 2.27 10.60
CA ASP A 209 -15.14 2.95 11.32
C ASP A 209 -15.92 3.89 10.38
N LEU A 210 -16.97 3.34 9.77
CA LEU A 210 -17.83 4.08 8.84
C LEU A 210 -18.66 5.16 9.53
N ALA A 211 -18.93 5.05 10.82
CA ALA A 211 -19.61 6.12 11.56
C ALA A 211 -18.69 7.34 11.74
N ALA A 212 -17.40 7.11 11.96
CA ALA A 212 -16.39 8.17 11.96
C ALA A 212 -16.26 8.84 10.59
N LEU A 213 -16.34 8.07 9.49
CA LEU A 213 -16.36 8.63 8.13
C LEU A 213 -17.58 9.54 7.89
N ASP A 214 -18.79 9.10 8.25
CA ASP A 214 -20.00 9.93 8.12
C ASP A 214 -19.88 11.22 8.95
N LYS A 215 -19.39 11.14 10.18
CA LYS A 215 -19.14 12.31 11.03
C LYS A 215 -18.10 13.25 10.41
N LEU A 216 -17.04 12.70 9.80
CA LEU A 216 -16.02 13.47 9.11
C LEU A 216 -16.63 14.27 7.94
N CYS A 217 -17.44 13.62 7.11
CA CYS A 217 -18.08 14.26 5.95
C CYS A 217 -19.05 15.39 6.35
N ARG A 218 -19.65 15.33 7.53
CA ARG A 218 -20.50 16.41 8.07
C ARG A 218 -19.70 17.63 8.56
N SER A 219 -18.43 17.44 8.92
CA SER A 219 -17.60 18.50 9.49
C SER A 219 -16.57 19.07 8.52
N ARG A 220 -16.28 18.35 7.43
CA ARG A 220 -15.32 18.75 6.40
C ARG A 220 -15.83 18.38 5.01
N SER A 221 -15.44 19.17 4.01
CA SER A 221 -15.70 18.87 2.60
C SER A 221 -14.78 17.75 2.11
N VAL A 222 -15.18 16.50 2.34
CA VAL A 222 -14.48 15.32 1.80
C VAL A 222 -14.91 15.11 0.35
N ARG A 223 -13.97 14.95 -0.56
CA ARG A 223 -14.27 14.77 -1.99
C ARG A 223 -14.28 13.30 -2.42
N ALA A 224 -13.48 12.48 -1.76
CA ALA A 224 -13.34 11.08 -2.11
C ALA A 224 -13.05 10.20 -0.90
N VAL A 225 -13.29 8.91 -1.06
CA VAL A 225 -12.81 7.85 -0.16
C VAL A 225 -11.99 6.84 -0.95
N TYR A 226 -10.79 6.54 -0.48
CA TYR A 226 -9.96 5.43 -0.95
C TYR A 226 -10.19 4.21 -0.06
N SER A 227 -10.51 3.06 -0.65
CA SER A 227 -10.81 1.83 0.09
C SER A 227 -10.23 0.59 -0.59
N MET A 228 -9.77 -0.36 0.21
CA MET A 228 -9.38 -1.71 -0.23
C MET A 228 -10.35 -2.74 0.37
N PRO A 229 -11.57 -2.88 -0.16
CA PRO A 229 -12.65 -3.64 0.47
C PRO A 229 -12.42 -5.15 0.52
N THR A 230 -11.55 -5.66 -0.35
CA THR A 230 -11.26 -7.09 -0.49
C THR A 230 -9.77 -7.32 -0.33
N LEU A 231 -9.37 -8.00 0.74
CA LEU A 231 -7.96 -8.25 1.10
C LEU A 231 -7.21 -6.94 1.35
N HIS A 232 -7.66 -6.22 2.38
CA HIS A 232 -7.08 -4.95 2.79
C HIS A 232 -5.57 -5.06 3.04
N ASN A 233 -4.79 -4.08 2.59
CA ASN A 233 -3.36 -4.03 2.86
C ASN A 233 -3.07 -2.87 3.83
N PRO A 234 -2.59 -3.11 5.07
CA PRO A 234 -1.85 -4.32 5.49
C PRO A 234 -2.61 -5.35 6.34
N LEU A 235 -3.89 -5.11 6.66
CA LEU A 235 -4.60 -5.86 7.72
C LEU A 235 -5.27 -7.17 7.27
N GLY A 236 -5.44 -7.40 5.97
CA GLY A 236 -5.98 -8.63 5.40
C GLY A 236 -7.49 -8.82 5.53
N TRP A 237 -8.23 -7.92 6.19
CA TRP A 237 -9.68 -8.06 6.29
C TRP A 237 -10.38 -7.99 4.93
N VAL A 238 -11.60 -8.53 4.88
CA VAL A 238 -12.54 -8.40 3.77
C VAL A 238 -13.80 -7.77 4.34
N MET A 239 -14.18 -6.60 3.84
CA MET A 239 -15.41 -5.94 4.28
C MET A 239 -16.62 -6.79 3.92
N ALA A 240 -17.49 -7.01 4.91
CA ALA A 240 -18.77 -7.69 4.74
C ALA A 240 -19.71 -6.87 3.82
N LEU A 241 -20.76 -7.51 3.31
CA LEU A 241 -21.71 -6.85 2.41
C LEU A 241 -22.35 -5.63 3.07
N GLU A 242 -22.75 -5.76 4.33
CA GLU A 242 -23.41 -4.70 5.11
C GLU A 242 -22.51 -3.47 5.28
N GLN A 243 -21.20 -3.69 5.50
CA GLN A 243 -20.22 -2.60 5.58
C GLN A 243 -20.05 -1.90 4.23
N ARG A 244 -20.04 -2.66 3.12
CA ARG A 244 -19.96 -2.09 1.77
C ARG A 244 -21.20 -1.26 1.44
N GLU A 245 -22.39 -1.76 1.76
CA GLU A 245 -23.65 -1.03 1.60
C GLU A 245 -23.67 0.24 2.44
N GLN A 246 -23.19 0.19 3.68
CA GLN A 246 -23.06 1.37 4.54
C GLN A 246 -22.08 2.40 3.95
N LEU A 247 -20.91 1.98 3.48
CA LEU A 247 -19.95 2.87 2.83
C LEU A 247 -20.55 3.52 1.57
N VAL A 248 -21.26 2.74 0.76
CA VAL A 248 -21.98 3.23 -0.43
C VAL A 248 -23.06 4.24 -0.05
N ALA A 249 -23.83 3.99 1.01
CA ALA A 249 -24.84 4.91 1.50
C ALA A 249 -24.23 6.26 1.93
N ILE A 250 -23.13 6.23 2.69
CA ILE A 250 -22.38 7.43 3.09
C ILE A 250 -21.86 8.17 1.85
N ALA A 251 -21.26 7.44 0.91
CA ALA A 251 -20.74 8.04 -0.32
C ALA A 251 -21.85 8.74 -1.12
N ARG A 252 -23.03 8.12 -1.23
CA ARG A 252 -24.21 8.72 -1.89
C ARG A 252 -24.73 9.96 -1.15
N GLN A 253 -24.84 9.89 0.17
CA GLN A 253 -25.33 10.97 1.00
C GLN A 253 -24.45 12.22 0.91
N HIS A 254 -23.13 12.05 0.83
CA HIS A 254 -22.16 13.16 0.87
C HIS A 254 -21.48 13.45 -0.48
N ASP A 255 -22.00 12.87 -1.57
CA ASP A 255 -21.43 12.97 -2.93
C ASP A 255 -19.93 12.63 -3.03
N LEU A 256 -19.51 11.56 -2.35
CA LEU A 256 -18.13 11.11 -2.39
C LEU A 256 -17.86 10.31 -3.68
N LEU A 257 -16.70 10.56 -4.29
CA LEU A 257 -16.06 9.63 -5.23
C LEU A 257 -15.52 8.42 -4.43
N ILE A 258 -15.74 7.20 -4.91
CA ILE A 258 -15.09 6.01 -4.33
C ILE A 258 -13.93 5.61 -5.24
N ILE A 259 -12.73 5.47 -4.69
CA ILE A 259 -11.59 4.84 -5.35
C ILE A 259 -11.40 3.48 -4.69
N GLU A 260 -11.82 2.43 -5.38
CA GLU A 260 -11.70 1.05 -4.92
C GLU A 260 -10.41 0.44 -5.46
N ASP A 261 -9.48 0.09 -4.57
CA ASP A 261 -8.25 -0.61 -4.91
C ASP A 261 -8.39 -2.11 -4.64
N ALA A 262 -8.26 -2.89 -5.71
CA ALA A 262 -8.47 -4.32 -5.72
C ALA A 262 -7.20 -5.10 -6.09
N ALA A 263 -6.00 -4.53 -5.86
CA ALA A 263 -4.73 -5.17 -6.19
C ALA A 263 -4.52 -6.57 -5.59
N TYR A 264 -5.15 -6.87 -4.45
CA TYR A 264 -5.12 -8.18 -3.79
C TYR A 264 -6.45 -8.94 -3.81
N ALA A 265 -7.50 -8.40 -4.46
CA ALA A 265 -8.84 -8.97 -4.40
C ALA A 265 -8.91 -10.42 -4.91
N PHE A 266 -8.04 -10.79 -5.87
CA PHE A 266 -7.96 -12.14 -6.42
C PHE A 266 -7.62 -13.23 -5.40
N LEU A 267 -7.08 -12.86 -4.22
CA LEU A 267 -6.73 -13.79 -3.15
C LEU A 267 -7.92 -14.21 -2.29
N ALA A 268 -8.99 -13.39 -2.23
CA ALA A 268 -10.24 -13.80 -1.60
C ALA A 268 -11.00 -14.73 -2.54
N GLU A 269 -11.47 -15.84 -1.98
CA GLU A 269 -12.44 -16.70 -2.64
C GLU A 269 -13.84 -16.25 -2.28
N ALA A 270 -14.70 -16.08 -3.28
CA ALA A 270 -16.08 -15.63 -3.12
C ALA A 270 -16.25 -14.39 -2.19
N PRO A 271 -15.50 -13.29 -2.40
CA PRO A 271 -15.73 -12.07 -1.64
C PRO A 271 -17.11 -11.47 -1.97
N PRO A 272 -17.67 -10.61 -1.10
CA PRO A 272 -18.86 -9.84 -1.46
C PRO A 272 -18.63 -8.98 -2.72
N PRO A 273 -19.71 -8.56 -3.42
CA PRO A 273 -19.61 -7.74 -4.62
C PRO A 273 -18.73 -6.49 -4.43
N PRO A 274 -17.87 -6.13 -5.41
CA PRO A 274 -17.07 -4.91 -5.38
C PRO A 274 -17.91 -3.65 -5.12
N LEU A 275 -17.31 -2.61 -4.54
CA LEU A 275 -17.99 -1.32 -4.36
C LEU A 275 -18.40 -0.70 -5.72
N ALA A 276 -17.65 -1.01 -6.78
CA ALA A 276 -17.97 -0.61 -8.14
C ALA A 276 -19.21 -1.30 -8.72
N GLU A 277 -19.57 -2.48 -8.23
CA GLU A 277 -20.83 -3.14 -8.58
C GLU A 277 -22.01 -2.51 -7.82
N LEU A 278 -21.80 -2.16 -6.54
CA LEU A 278 -22.84 -1.60 -5.67
C LEU A 278 -23.13 -0.11 -5.93
N ALA A 279 -22.12 0.64 -6.39
CA ALA A 279 -22.19 2.06 -6.69
C ALA A 279 -21.49 2.44 -8.01
N PRO A 280 -21.94 1.86 -9.15
CA PRO A 280 -21.29 2.03 -10.45
C PRO A 280 -21.32 3.48 -10.95
N GLU A 281 -22.18 4.34 -10.39
CA GLU A 281 -22.27 5.74 -10.77
C GLU A 281 -21.09 6.59 -10.23
N ARG A 282 -20.44 6.13 -9.16
CA ARG A 282 -19.44 6.94 -8.43
C ARG A 282 -18.12 6.24 -8.17
N THR A 283 -18.03 4.93 -8.33
CA THR A 283 -16.81 4.19 -8.00
C THR A 283 -15.87 4.05 -9.19
N VAL A 284 -14.58 4.31 -8.96
CA VAL A 284 -13.49 3.96 -9.86
C VAL A 284 -12.77 2.75 -9.27
N TYR A 285 -12.85 1.63 -9.98
CA TYR A 285 -12.20 0.38 -9.61
C TYR A 285 -10.81 0.33 -10.22
N VAL A 286 -9.79 0.08 -9.40
CA VAL A 286 -8.38 0.02 -9.83
C VAL A 286 -7.80 -1.33 -9.46
N CYS A 287 -7.20 -2.01 -10.44
CA CYS A 287 -6.55 -3.30 -10.23
C CYS A 287 -5.40 -3.49 -11.22
N GLY A 288 -4.61 -4.55 -11.04
CA GLY A 288 -3.62 -4.94 -12.03
C GLY A 288 -2.95 -6.27 -11.78
N LEU A 289 -2.18 -6.71 -12.77
CA LEU A 289 -1.64 -8.07 -12.85
C LEU A 289 -0.31 -8.26 -12.11
N SER A 290 0.17 -7.22 -11.42
CA SER A 290 1.48 -7.24 -10.75
C SER A 290 1.54 -8.24 -9.59
N LYS A 291 0.41 -8.55 -8.94
CA LYS A 291 0.35 -9.47 -7.79
C LYS A 291 -0.17 -10.86 -8.17
N SER A 292 -1.08 -10.95 -9.14
CA SER A 292 -1.61 -12.20 -9.65
C SER A 292 -0.67 -12.91 -10.63
N ILE A 293 0.06 -12.15 -11.46
CA ILE A 293 0.94 -12.69 -12.51
C ILE A 293 2.41 -12.41 -12.18
N ALA A 294 2.88 -11.20 -12.49
CA ALA A 294 4.28 -10.81 -12.30
C ALA A 294 4.42 -9.28 -12.25
N THR A 295 5.26 -8.80 -11.33
CA THR A 295 5.48 -7.36 -11.10
C THR A 295 6.10 -6.65 -12.29
N GLY A 296 6.91 -7.34 -13.10
CA GLY A 296 7.60 -6.78 -14.26
C GLY A 296 6.70 -6.50 -15.48
N LEU A 297 5.48 -7.06 -15.55
CA LEU A 297 4.59 -6.85 -16.70
C LEU A 297 4.05 -5.42 -16.78
N ARG A 298 3.83 -4.81 -15.61
CA ARG A 298 3.31 -3.44 -15.48
C ARG A 298 2.03 -3.19 -16.29
N VAL A 299 1.10 -4.14 -16.31
CA VAL A 299 -0.25 -3.98 -16.87
C VAL A 299 -1.28 -3.99 -15.73
N GLY A 300 -2.19 -3.03 -15.78
CA GLY A 300 -3.35 -2.93 -14.91
C GLY A 300 -4.53 -2.32 -15.64
N PHE A 301 -5.62 -2.13 -14.92
CA PHE A 301 -6.87 -1.68 -15.48
C PHE A 301 -7.64 -0.80 -14.50
N VAL A 302 -8.38 0.14 -15.06
CA VAL A 302 -9.34 0.98 -14.36
C VAL A 302 -10.71 0.70 -14.95
N ALA A 303 -11.72 0.42 -14.13
CA ALA A 303 -13.12 0.44 -14.54
C ALA A 303 -13.82 1.63 -13.88
N ALA A 304 -14.53 2.43 -14.67
CA ALA A 304 -15.08 3.70 -14.20
C ALA A 304 -16.47 3.98 -14.79
N PRO A 305 -17.24 4.91 -14.19
CA PRO A 305 -18.49 5.38 -14.77
C PRO A 305 -18.21 6.02 -16.13
N LEU A 306 -19.05 5.76 -17.14
CA LEU A 306 -18.85 6.25 -18.52
C LEU A 306 -18.55 7.75 -18.60
N ALA A 307 -19.23 8.56 -17.78
CA ALA A 307 -19.03 10.00 -17.72
C ALA A 307 -17.61 10.45 -17.33
N LYS A 308 -16.83 9.59 -16.64
CA LYS A 308 -15.47 9.87 -16.19
C LYS A 308 -14.39 9.35 -17.13
N VAL A 309 -14.73 8.46 -18.08
CA VAL A 309 -13.77 7.78 -18.97
C VAL A 309 -12.95 8.78 -19.78
N ALA A 310 -13.57 9.80 -20.36
CA ALA A 310 -12.86 10.80 -21.17
C ALA A 310 -11.82 11.60 -20.37
N ALA A 311 -12.11 11.90 -19.11
CA ALA A 311 -11.16 12.59 -18.22
C ALA A 311 -9.97 11.67 -17.87
N LEU A 312 -10.24 10.41 -17.55
CA LEU A 312 -9.22 9.41 -17.26
C LEU A 312 -8.32 9.15 -18.48
N GLU A 313 -8.90 9.02 -19.67
CA GLU A 313 -8.16 8.84 -20.92
C GLU A 313 -7.24 10.02 -21.22
N ARG A 314 -7.73 11.25 -21.04
CA ARG A 314 -6.91 12.47 -21.19
C ARG A 314 -5.71 12.46 -20.25
N THR A 315 -5.88 11.96 -19.03
CA THR A 315 -4.79 11.85 -18.05
C THR A 315 -3.80 10.75 -18.41
N ILE A 316 -4.26 9.59 -18.90
CA ILE A 316 -3.36 8.54 -19.43
C ILE A 316 -2.47 9.10 -20.55
N ARG A 317 -3.06 9.89 -21.45
CA ARG A 317 -2.31 10.57 -22.51
C ARG A 317 -1.22 11.48 -21.95
N ALA A 318 -1.52 12.20 -20.88
CA ALA A 318 -0.61 13.16 -20.26
C ALA A 318 0.55 12.49 -19.48
N THR A 319 0.37 11.27 -19.00
CA THR A 319 1.35 10.58 -18.16
C THR A 319 2.23 9.61 -18.96
N THR A 320 1.62 8.64 -19.65
CA THR A 320 2.36 7.56 -20.35
C THR A 320 2.01 7.45 -21.82
N TRP A 321 1.16 8.34 -22.34
CA TRP A 321 0.57 8.27 -23.68
C TRP A 321 -0.39 7.08 -23.88
N ASN A 322 0.09 5.85 -23.80
CA ASN A 322 -0.69 4.61 -23.74
C ASN A 322 0.12 3.53 -23.04
N THR A 323 -0.51 2.48 -22.53
CA THR A 323 0.22 1.31 -22.02
C THR A 323 0.95 0.60 -23.17
N PRO A 324 2.21 0.15 -22.99
CA PRO A 324 2.96 -0.52 -24.05
C PRO A 324 2.18 -1.67 -24.70
N GLY A 325 2.06 -1.64 -26.04
CA GLY A 325 1.21 -2.56 -26.79
C GLY A 325 1.62 -4.02 -26.69
N VAL A 326 2.93 -4.31 -26.66
CA VAL A 326 3.48 -5.66 -26.48
C VAL A 326 3.05 -6.25 -25.14
N MET A 327 3.18 -5.48 -24.06
CA MET A 327 2.82 -5.94 -22.71
C MET A 327 1.31 -6.13 -22.57
N THR A 328 0.54 -5.22 -23.16
CA THR A 328 -0.93 -5.31 -23.20
C THR A 328 -1.37 -6.57 -23.94
N ALA A 329 -0.78 -6.87 -25.10
CA ALA A 329 -1.14 -8.05 -25.89
C ALA A 329 -0.85 -9.38 -25.17
N ILE A 330 0.29 -9.48 -24.49
CA ILE A 330 0.62 -10.65 -23.65
C ILE A 330 -0.40 -10.79 -22.51
N ALA A 331 -0.68 -9.69 -21.81
CA ALA A 331 -1.61 -9.68 -20.69
C ALA A 331 -3.04 -10.06 -21.11
N THR A 332 -3.55 -9.52 -22.20
CA THR A 332 -4.90 -9.83 -22.70
C THR A 332 -4.98 -11.24 -23.25
N GLY A 333 -3.92 -11.73 -23.93
CA GLY A 333 -3.84 -13.12 -24.36
C GLY A 333 -3.96 -14.09 -23.17
N TRP A 334 -3.27 -13.82 -22.06
CA TRP A 334 -3.36 -14.62 -20.84
C TRP A 334 -4.69 -14.49 -20.09
N LEU A 335 -5.41 -13.38 -20.25
CA LEU A 335 -6.78 -13.25 -19.75
C LEU A 335 -7.72 -14.15 -20.56
N ASP A 336 -7.59 -14.11 -21.90
CA ASP A 336 -8.48 -14.80 -22.82
C ASP A 336 -8.26 -16.32 -22.86
N ASP A 337 -7.02 -16.79 -22.70
CA ASP A 337 -6.68 -18.23 -22.69
C ASP A 337 -6.83 -18.90 -21.32
N GLY A 338 -7.17 -18.13 -20.27
CA GLY A 338 -7.36 -18.62 -18.91
C GLY A 338 -6.09 -18.76 -18.07
N THR A 339 -4.92 -18.39 -18.60
CA THR A 339 -3.64 -18.42 -17.85
C THR A 339 -3.71 -17.58 -16.57
N VAL A 340 -4.35 -16.41 -16.62
CA VAL A 340 -4.52 -15.55 -15.44
C VAL A 340 -5.33 -16.27 -14.35
N HIS A 341 -6.45 -16.90 -14.73
CA HIS A 341 -7.29 -17.62 -13.78
C HIS A 341 -6.54 -18.78 -13.11
N LEU A 342 -5.78 -19.54 -13.89
CA LEU A 342 -4.94 -20.63 -13.38
C LEU A 342 -3.88 -20.11 -12.39
N LEU A 343 -3.15 -19.06 -12.76
CA LEU A 343 -2.11 -18.47 -11.91
C LEU A 343 -2.71 -17.92 -10.61
N GLU A 344 -3.87 -17.26 -10.67
CA GLU A 344 -4.55 -16.75 -9.48
C GLU A 344 -4.97 -17.88 -8.52
N ALA A 345 -5.46 -19.01 -9.04
CA ALA A 345 -5.75 -20.19 -8.22
C ALA A 345 -4.49 -20.77 -7.57
N GLN A 346 -3.39 -20.90 -8.33
CA GLN A 346 -2.10 -21.36 -7.80
C GLN A 346 -1.52 -20.40 -6.75
N LYS A 347 -1.66 -19.08 -6.97
CA LYS A 347 -1.25 -18.05 -6.01
C LYS A 347 -2.05 -18.14 -4.71
N ARG A 348 -3.36 -18.39 -4.78
CA ARG A 348 -4.17 -18.61 -3.57
C ARG A 348 -3.67 -19.82 -2.77
N ALA A 349 -3.41 -20.94 -3.45
CA ALA A 349 -2.88 -22.14 -2.79
C ALA A 349 -1.48 -21.90 -2.17
N ASP A 350 -0.59 -21.21 -2.88
CA ASP A 350 0.74 -20.83 -2.37
C ASP A 350 0.64 -19.86 -1.18
N ALA A 351 -0.25 -18.87 -1.23
CA ALA A 351 -0.49 -17.97 -0.10
C ALA A 351 -1.01 -18.71 1.15
N GLN A 352 -1.95 -19.65 0.97
CA GLN A 352 -2.45 -20.50 2.06
C GLN A 352 -1.34 -21.37 2.67
N ALA A 353 -0.49 -21.97 1.85
CA ALA A 353 0.65 -22.75 2.34
C ALA A 353 1.64 -21.89 3.16
N ARG A 354 1.90 -20.66 2.73
CA ARG A 354 2.74 -19.70 3.47
C ARG A 354 2.09 -19.26 4.77
N GLN A 355 0.77 -19.11 4.81
CA GLN A 355 0.05 -18.79 6.03
C GLN A 355 0.02 -19.95 7.03
N ALA A 356 -0.08 -21.20 6.54
CA ALA A 356 0.07 -22.38 7.40
C ALA A 356 1.46 -22.46 8.05
N LEU A 357 2.50 -22.02 7.34
CA LEU A 357 3.85 -21.91 7.91
C LEU A 357 3.94 -20.82 9.00
N VAL A 358 3.21 -19.71 8.82
CA VAL A 358 3.09 -18.68 9.85
C VAL A 358 2.41 -19.25 11.10
N ASP A 359 1.34 -20.05 10.96
CA ASP A 359 0.69 -20.71 12.10
C ASP A 359 1.63 -21.62 12.86
N GLU A 360 2.38 -22.46 12.13
CA GLU A 360 3.34 -23.41 12.69
C GLU A 360 4.42 -22.67 13.51
N LEU A 361 4.95 -21.57 12.98
CA LEU A 361 6.16 -20.94 13.52
C LEU A 361 5.86 -19.77 14.46
N LEU A 362 4.89 -18.92 14.13
CA LEU A 362 4.54 -17.75 14.92
C LEU A 362 3.35 -18.00 15.86
N GLY A 363 2.89 -19.25 15.97
CA GLY A 363 1.89 -19.65 16.96
C GLY A 363 2.26 -19.18 18.37
N GLY A 364 1.34 -18.44 18.99
CA GLY A 364 1.52 -17.79 20.30
C GLY A 364 1.72 -16.27 20.22
N LEU A 365 2.01 -15.71 19.05
CA LEU A 365 2.03 -14.26 18.82
C LEU A 365 0.65 -13.77 18.38
N HIS A 366 0.29 -12.55 18.78
CA HIS A 366 -0.88 -11.89 18.23
C HIS A 366 -0.58 -11.44 16.80
N ILE A 367 -1.31 -11.98 15.83
CA ILE A 367 -1.13 -11.71 14.39
C ILE A 367 -2.47 -11.38 13.74
N ILE A 368 -2.48 -10.37 12.87
CA ILE A 368 -3.63 -9.95 12.07
C ILE A 368 -3.34 -10.26 10.59
N ARG A 369 -4.24 -10.99 9.93
CA ARG A 369 -4.04 -11.50 8.56
C ARG A 369 -5.31 -12.08 7.94
N HIS A 370 -5.23 -12.36 6.64
CA HIS A 370 -6.14 -13.28 5.94
C HIS A 370 -5.48 -14.66 5.78
N PRO A 371 -6.23 -15.77 5.82
CA PRO A 371 -5.68 -17.11 5.58
C PRO A 371 -5.05 -17.32 4.19
N SER A 372 -5.43 -16.47 3.23
CA SER A 372 -4.89 -16.48 1.85
C SER A 372 -4.07 -15.22 1.52
N SER A 373 -3.64 -14.40 2.50
CA SER A 373 -2.80 -13.23 2.20
C SER A 373 -1.33 -13.60 2.08
N TYR A 374 -0.60 -12.82 1.30
CA TYR A 374 0.86 -12.87 1.19
C TYR A 374 1.58 -11.96 2.19
N PHE A 375 0.90 -11.57 3.26
CA PHE A 375 1.46 -10.70 4.30
C PHE A 375 0.76 -10.96 5.64
N VAL A 376 1.46 -10.61 6.70
CA VAL A 376 0.98 -10.65 8.09
C VAL A 376 1.29 -9.32 8.74
N TRP A 377 0.34 -8.84 9.52
CA TRP A 377 0.53 -7.71 10.41
C TRP A 377 0.74 -8.22 11.84
N LEU A 378 1.81 -7.78 12.47
CA LEU A 378 2.19 -8.18 13.82
C LEU A 378 2.14 -6.94 14.72
N PRO A 379 1.04 -6.74 15.45
CA PRO A 379 0.96 -5.71 16.49
C PRO A 379 1.99 -5.97 17.59
N LEU A 380 2.65 -4.91 18.04
CA LEU A 380 3.59 -4.95 19.15
C LEU A 380 2.98 -4.23 20.36
N SER A 381 3.42 -4.60 21.57
CA SER A 381 3.03 -3.88 22.77
C SER A 381 3.53 -2.43 22.71
N GLU A 382 2.87 -1.51 23.40
CA GLU A 382 3.34 -0.12 23.49
C GLU A 382 4.75 -0.03 24.09
N GLU A 383 5.15 -1.00 24.91
CA GLU A 383 6.46 -1.04 25.53
C GLU A 383 7.57 -1.46 24.55
N ALA A 384 7.22 -2.25 23.53
CA ALA A 384 8.13 -2.77 22.52
C ALA A 384 8.29 -1.80 21.34
N ARG A 385 9.44 -1.12 21.27
CA ARG A 385 9.71 -0.19 20.17
C ARG A 385 9.94 -0.93 18.85
N ALA A 386 9.07 -0.68 17.88
CA ALA A 386 9.15 -1.30 16.56
C ALA A 386 10.49 -1.04 15.84
N ASP A 387 11.09 0.15 15.97
CA ASP A 387 12.39 0.47 15.34
C ASP A 387 13.54 -0.39 15.89
N GLN A 388 13.58 -0.63 17.20
CA GLN A 388 14.57 -1.49 17.84
C GLN A 388 14.42 -2.96 17.41
N ILE A 389 13.19 -3.46 17.29
CA ILE A 389 12.94 -4.83 16.82
C ILE A 389 13.35 -4.98 15.35
N VAL A 390 13.00 -4.02 14.50
CA VAL A 390 13.42 -4.03 13.09
C VAL A 390 14.94 -4.01 12.96
N MET A 391 15.65 -3.25 13.81
CA MET A 391 17.12 -3.32 13.84
C MET A 391 17.66 -4.67 14.26
N ALA A 392 17.11 -5.27 15.33
CA ALA A 392 17.52 -6.58 15.77
C ALA A 392 17.31 -7.64 14.67
N LEU A 393 16.21 -7.52 13.89
CA LEU A 393 15.96 -8.34 12.72
C LEU A 393 16.97 -8.09 11.59
N LEU A 394 17.34 -6.83 11.33
CA LEU A 394 18.36 -6.50 10.34
C LEU A 394 19.73 -7.07 10.70
N HIS A 395 20.11 -7.05 11.99
CA HIS A 395 21.32 -7.73 12.48
C HIS A 395 21.27 -9.25 12.27
N GLU A 396 20.08 -9.84 12.33
CA GLU A 396 19.82 -11.24 11.97
C GLU A 396 19.61 -11.42 10.44
N GLN A 397 19.91 -10.41 9.62
CA GLN A 397 19.79 -10.40 8.16
C GLN A 397 18.35 -10.60 7.65
N VAL A 398 17.35 -10.10 8.39
CA VAL A 398 15.93 -10.12 8.00
C VAL A 398 15.44 -8.68 7.86
N SER A 399 14.94 -8.33 6.68
CA SER A 399 14.32 -7.02 6.42
C SER A 399 12.80 -7.12 6.51
N VAL A 400 12.17 -6.18 7.19
CA VAL A 400 10.71 -6.08 7.40
C VAL A 400 10.26 -4.63 7.29
N SER A 401 8.95 -4.38 7.17
CA SER A 401 8.40 -3.02 7.25
C SER A 401 7.92 -2.69 8.66
N THR A 402 8.11 -1.46 9.12
CA THR A 402 7.37 -0.90 10.26
C THR A 402 5.95 -0.50 9.84
N ALA A 403 5.14 -0.03 10.80
CA ALA A 403 3.80 0.50 10.52
C ALA A 403 3.78 1.89 9.87
N GLU A 404 4.83 2.68 10.03
CA GLU A 404 4.93 4.09 9.59
C GLU A 404 4.62 4.31 8.09
N PRO A 405 5.13 3.48 7.15
CA PRO A 405 4.74 3.58 5.75
C PRO A 405 3.23 3.50 5.52
N PHE A 406 2.51 2.72 6.33
CA PHE A 406 1.10 2.42 6.18
C PHE A 406 0.20 3.43 6.90
N ALA A 407 0.69 4.06 7.96
CA ALA A 407 -0.12 4.95 8.80
C ALA A 407 -0.48 6.27 8.10
N THR A 408 -1.75 6.64 8.06
CA THR A 408 -2.24 7.97 7.61
C THR A 408 -2.57 8.88 8.78
N SER A 409 -2.70 8.33 9.99
CA SER A 409 -2.89 9.09 11.22
C SER A 409 -1.57 9.67 11.76
N VAL A 410 -1.70 10.73 12.57
CA VAL A 410 -0.56 11.32 13.31
C VAL A 410 0.07 10.31 14.26
N HIS A 411 -0.75 9.47 14.88
CA HIS A 411 -0.27 8.39 15.74
C HIS A 411 -0.01 7.13 14.90
N VAL A 412 1.24 6.69 14.89
CA VAL A 412 1.66 5.44 14.23
C VAL A 412 1.64 4.31 15.25
N PRO A 413 0.86 3.23 15.04
CA PRO A 413 0.86 2.11 15.97
C PRO A 413 2.20 1.36 15.92
N HIS A 414 2.62 0.79 17.04
CA HIS A 414 3.77 -0.12 17.06
C HIS A 414 3.37 -1.45 16.43
N ALA A 415 3.85 -1.70 15.22
CA ALA A 415 3.64 -2.96 14.53
C ALA A 415 4.71 -3.18 13.44
N ILE A 416 4.83 -4.45 13.04
CA ILE A 416 5.69 -4.90 11.94
C ILE A 416 4.82 -5.60 10.90
N ARG A 417 5.07 -5.33 9.63
CA ARG A 417 4.50 -6.09 8.51
C ARG A 417 5.53 -7.07 7.96
N LEU A 418 5.12 -8.32 7.85
CA LEU A 418 5.89 -9.40 7.24
C LEU A 418 5.29 -9.71 5.87
N ALA A 419 6.04 -9.47 4.79
CA ALA A 419 5.68 -9.91 3.46
C ALA A 419 6.18 -11.34 3.21
N LEU A 420 5.27 -12.23 2.85
CA LEU A 420 5.54 -13.67 2.74
C LEU A 420 5.84 -14.11 1.31
N GLY A 421 5.43 -13.34 0.29
CA GLY A 421 5.42 -13.78 -1.11
C GLY A 421 6.76 -13.69 -1.84
N SER A 422 7.77 -13.05 -1.26
CA SER A 422 8.98 -12.61 -1.98
C SER A 422 10.16 -13.57 -1.92
N VAL A 423 10.06 -14.57 -1.06
CA VAL A 423 11.11 -15.58 -0.84
C VAL A 423 10.54 -16.97 -1.05
N ASP A 424 11.38 -17.97 -1.31
CA ASP A 424 10.94 -19.37 -1.35
C ASP A 424 10.52 -19.87 0.05
N MET A 425 9.85 -21.03 0.12
CA MET A 425 9.33 -21.59 1.37
C MET A 425 10.42 -21.93 2.41
N VAL A 426 11.61 -22.33 1.96
CA VAL A 426 12.72 -22.70 2.86
C VAL A 426 13.30 -21.43 3.49
N THR A 427 13.56 -20.42 2.66
CA THR A 427 14.01 -19.10 3.10
C THR A 427 12.98 -18.44 4.01
N LEU A 428 11.69 -18.55 3.68
CA LEU A 428 10.60 -18.05 4.52
C LEU A 428 10.61 -18.69 5.91
N ARG A 429 10.74 -20.02 5.99
CA ARG A 429 10.82 -20.75 7.28
C ARG A 429 11.97 -20.23 8.14
N HIS A 430 13.15 -20.04 7.57
CA HIS A 430 14.30 -19.48 8.29
C HIS A 430 14.05 -18.04 8.74
N GLY A 431 13.46 -17.20 7.88
CA GLY A 431 13.10 -15.82 8.22
C GLY A 431 12.11 -15.76 9.38
N LEU A 432 11.04 -16.57 9.33
CA LEU A 432 10.02 -16.62 10.39
C LEU A 432 10.56 -17.14 11.72
N LEU A 433 11.49 -18.11 11.72
CA LEU A 433 12.17 -18.56 12.95
C LEU A 433 12.99 -17.44 13.60
N LYS A 434 13.72 -16.66 12.81
CA LYS A 434 14.45 -15.48 13.28
C LYS A 434 13.49 -14.42 13.81
N VAL A 435 12.38 -14.16 13.11
CA VAL A 435 11.32 -13.26 13.57
C VAL A 435 10.76 -13.70 14.92
N LYS A 436 10.41 -14.98 15.08
CA LYS A 436 9.93 -15.53 16.36
C LYS A 436 10.92 -15.29 17.49
N LYS A 437 12.19 -15.64 17.26
CA LYS A 437 13.27 -15.48 18.26
C LYS A 437 13.43 -14.02 18.68
N VAL A 438 13.51 -13.11 17.71
CA VAL A 438 13.72 -11.69 17.99
C VAL A 438 12.49 -11.13 18.67
N VAL A 439 11.30 -11.19 18.06
CA VAL A 439 10.07 -10.61 18.62
C VAL A 439 9.75 -11.18 20.00
N GLY A 440 9.92 -12.49 20.21
CA GLY A 440 9.70 -13.14 21.49
C GLY A 440 10.67 -12.74 22.61
N ALA A 441 11.76 -12.03 22.31
CA ALA A 441 12.63 -11.44 23.33
C ALA A 441 12.13 -10.07 23.84
N TRP A 442 11.11 -9.49 23.20
CA TRP A 442 10.52 -8.19 23.52
C TRP A 442 9.06 -8.29 23.99
N LEU A 443 8.52 -9.50 24.04
CA LEU A 443 7.22 -9.85 24.63
C LEU A 443 7.47 -10.59 25.95
#